data_AF-A0A351QAC9-F1
#
_entry.id   AF-A0A351QAC9-F1
#
_cell.length_a   1.000
_cell.length_b   1.000
_cell.length_c   1.000
_cell.angle_alpha   90.00
_cell.angle_beta   90.00
_cell.angle_gamma   90.00
#
_symmetry.space_group_name_H-M   'P 1'
#
loop_
_entity.id
_entity.type
_entity.pdbx_description
1 polymer ?
#
loop_
_entity_poly.entity_id
_entity_poly.type
_entity_poly.pdbx_seq_one_letter_code
_entity_poly.pdbx_strand_id
1 'polypeptide(L)'
;FNMKVADGLLKTSLATPLCVLNNQRKVYVFYSAAKPAGFLAEKDSCVCSAKDALPSLYQFEDEAPDCEIVTLSREDALNAHKVVANGKEYLVVTDSVLFQDNEDGKTKLEFEDFKKISFKASPEFEKVPKGFSAKKCGCGFTVYTCEQDAAEVPKVSYEKISEDEKTAVYKISVESWQNGLDDLFIDIEYAGNCARLYENGKLIDDGIFVGENYPWSIGLKRYGKNAHEFTLEIDSLKKDAPVFIEEWPDFAGFDSLKKVNGIKTRAFVKVSAQL
;
A
#
# COMPACT_ATOMS: atom_id res chain seq x y z
N PHE A 1 11.90 -10.57 -25.94
CA PHE A 1 12.47 -11.51 -26.94
C PHE A 1 13.99 -11.54 -26.79
N ASN A 2 14.61 -12.68 -27.09
CA ASN A 2 16.06 -12.93 -27.05
C ASN A 2 16.76 -12.37 -25.80
N MET A 3 16.15 -12.59 -24.64
CA MET A 3 16.68 -12.16 -23.35
C MET A 3 17.66 -13.22 -22.83
N LYS A 4 18.84 -12.80 -22.40
CA LYS A 4 19.79 -13.70 -21.73
C LYS A 4 19.27 -14.03 -20.33
N VAL A 5 19.18 -15.32 -20.02
CA VAL A 5 18.78 -15.84 -18.71
C VAL A 5 19.82 -16.88 -18.32
N ALA A 6 20.62 -16.55 -17.31
CA ALA A 6 21.82 -17.28 -16.92
C ALA A 6 22.75 -17.50 -18.12
N ASP A 7 23.06 -18.75 -18.44
CA ASP A 7 23.82 -19.18 -19.62
C ASP A 7 22.95 -19.49 -20.84
N GLY A 8 21.63 -19.50 -20.71
CA GLY A 8 20.67 -19.73 -21.79
C GLY A 8 20.08 -18.47 -22.43
N LEU A 9 19.37 -18.66 -23.55
CA LEU A 9 18.63 -17.62 -24.25
C LEU A 9 17.12 -17.86 -24.16
N LEU A 10 16.40 -16.94 -23.53
CA LEU A 10 14.95 -16.87 -23.54
C LEU A 10 14.49 -16.18 -24.83
N LYS A 11 14.20 -17.01 -25.85
CA LYS A 11 13.81 -16.58 -27.20
C LYS A 11 12.55 -15.73 -27.17
N THR A 12 11.50 -16.22 -26.53
CA THR A 12 10.24 -15.48 -26.36
C THR A 12 9.78 -15.54 -24.90
N SER A 13 9.14 -14.46 -24.44
CA SER A 13 8.42 -14.46 -23.18
C SER A 13 7.15 -13.63 -23.31
N LEU A 14 6.04 -14.18 -22.82
CA LEU A 14 4.77 -13.46 -22.66
C LEU A 14 4.64 -12.84 -21.26
N ALA A 15 5.58 -13.13 -20.37
CA ALA A 15 5.73 -12.46 -19.09
C ALA A 15 6.70 -11.29 -19.25
N THR A 16 6.47 -10.21 -18.49
CA THR A 16 7.31 -9.02 -18.53
C THR A 16 8.41 -9.14 -17.47
N PRO A 17 9.70 -8.96 -17.82
CA PRO A 17 10.79 -9.00 -16.84
C PRO A 17 10.66 -7.84 -15.85
N LEU A 18 10.87 -8.13 -14.56
CA LEU A 18 10.80 -7.17 -13.47
C LEU A 18 12.18 -6.89 -12.88
N CYS A 19 12.87 -7.92 -12.38
CA CYS A 19 14.23 -7.79 -11.85
C CYS A 19 14.97 -9.13 -11.82
N VAL A 20 16.22 -9.11 -11.37
CA VAL A 20 17.03 -10.32 -11.11
C VAL A 20 17.53 -10.25 -9.67
N LEU A 21 17.42 -11.36 -8.93
CA LEU A 21 18.09 -11.56 -7.65
C LEU A 21 19.45 -12.24 -7.90
N ASN A 22 20.53 -11.52 -7.64
CA ASN A 22 21.92 -11.90 -7.82
C ASN A 22 22.48 -12.58 -6.57
N ASN A 23 21.85 -13.69 -6.20
CA ASN A 23 22.40 -14.59 -5.20
C ASN A 23 23.39 -15.57 -5.86
N GLN A 24 23.96 -16.50 -5.08
CA GLN A 24 24.82 -17.57 -5.62
C GLN A 24 24.18 -18.28 -6.82
N ARG A 25 22.87 -18.57 -6.72
CA ARG A 25 22.01 -18.93 -7.86
C ARG A 25 21.17 -17.72 -8.24
N LYS A 26 21.23 -17.31 -9.51
CA LYS A 26 20.43 -16.18 -10.01
C LYS A 26 18.96 -16.59 -10.12
N VAL A 27 18.09 -15.68 -9.68
CA VAL A 27 16.64 -15.82 -9.80
C VAL A 27 16.12 -14.71 -10.71
N TYR A 28 15.39 -15.08 -11.75
CA TYR A 28 14.83 -14.14 -12.72
C TYR A 28 13.36 -13.91 -12.41
N VAL A 29 13.01 -12.66 -12.11
CA VAL A 29 11.66 -12.27 -11.70
C VAL A 29 10.93 -11.64 -12.87
N PHE A 30 9.77 -12.18 -13.19
CA PHE A 30 8.85 -11.71 -14.20
C PHE A 30 7.48 -11.48 -13.58
N TYR A 31 6.61 -10.72 -14.25
CA TYR A 31 5.19 -10.69 -13.95
C TYR A 31 4.37 -11.03 -15.19
N SER A 32 3.21 -11.65 -15.01
CA SER A 32 2.25 -11.92 -16.08
C SER A 32 0.88 -11.35 -15.71
N ALA A 33 0.33 -10.52 -16.60
CA ALA A 33 -1.08 -10.12 -16.54
C ALA A 33 -1.99 -11.13 -17.26
N ALA A 34 -1.41 -12.02 -18.07
CA ALA A 34 -2.16 -13.06 -18.77
C ALA A 34 -2.57 -14.16 -17.79
N LYS A 35 -3.68 -14.83 -18.08
CA LYS A 35 -4.20 -16.03 -17.39
C LYS A 35 -3.87 -17.27 -18.23
N PRO A 36 -2.72 -17.94 -18.08
CA PRO A 36 -2.49 -19.17 -18.83
C PRO A 36 -3.46 -20.24 -18.34
N ALA A 37 -4.17 -20.89 -19.27
CA ALA A 37 -5.02 -22.03 -18.95
C ALA A 37 -4.18 -23.12 -18.26
N GLY A 38 -4.60 -23.55 -17.06
CA GLY A 38 -3.89 -24.56 -16.26
C GLY A 38 -3.26 -24.06 -14.96
N PHE A 39 -3.22 -22.75 -14.70
CA PHE A 39 -2.98 -22.24 -13.35
C PHE A 39 -4.21 -22.51 -12.46
N LEU A 40 -3.99 -23.16 -11.32
CA LEU A 40 -4.95 -23.16 -10.22
C LEU A 40 -4.97 -21.73 -9.64
N ALA A 41 -5.97 -20.95 -10.03
CA ALA A 41 -6.32 -19.60 -9.56
C ALA A 41 -5.41 -18.41 -9.94
N GLU A 42 -6.04 -17.24 -10.10
CA GLU A 42 -5.49 -15.92 -10.45
C GLU A 42 -4.43 -15.34 -9.48
N LYS A 43 -4.13 -16.00 -8.36
CA LYS A 43 -3.46 -15.38 -7.20
C LYS A 43 -2.07 -15.90 -6.87
N ASP A 44 -1.62 -16.96 -7.50
CA ASP A 44 -0.42 -17.65 -7.00
C ASP A 44 0.82 -17.27 -7.80
N SER A 45 1.46 -16.19 -7.36
CA SER A 45 2.88 -15.98 -7.65
C SER A 45 3.67 -17.23 -7.27
N CYS A 46 4.52 -17.69 -8.17
CA CYS A 46 5.24 -18.94 -7.99
C CYS A 46 6.73 -18.80 -8.31
N VAL A 47 7.52 -19.67 -7.67
CA VAL A 47 8.93 -19.88 -7.93
C VAL A 47 9.09 -21.31 -8.44
N CYS A 48 9.75 -21.47 -9.58
CA CYS A 48 10.01 -22.78 -10.20
C CYS A 48 11.39 -22.78 -10.87
N SER A 49 11.89 -23.96 -11.23
CA SER A 49 13.06 -24.05 -12.10
C SER A 49 12.68 -23.59 -13.51
N ALA A 50 13.65 -23.09 -14.29
CA ALA A 50 13.38 -22.74 -15.69
C ALA A 50 12.93 -23.94 -16.54
N LYS A 51 13.26 -25.17 -16.12
CA LYS A 51 12.80 -26.40 -16.78
C LYS A 51 11.31 -26.68 -16.52
N ASP A 52 10.81 -26.28 -15.36
CA ASP A 52 9.41 -26.44 -14.96
C ASP A 52 8.55 -25.21 -15.29
N ALA A 53 9.18 -24.14 -15.79
CA ALA A 53 8.49 -22.91 -16.18
C ALA A 53 7.55 -23.17 -17.37
N LEU A 54 6.40 -22.51 -17.37
CA LEU A 54 5.35 -22.79 -18.35
C LEU A 54 5.80 -22.46 -19.77
N PRO A 55 5.77 -23.43 -20.71
CA PRO A 55 6.16 -23.21 -22.11
C PRO A 55 5.30 -22.17 -22.85
N SER A 56 4.08 -21.93 -22.34
CA SER A 56 3.20 -20.88 -22.86
C SER A 56 3.66 -19.46 -22.50
N LEU A 57 4.44 -19.30 -21.42
CA LEU A 57 4.98 -18.02 -20.97
C LEU A 57 6.47 -17.85 -21.30
N TYR A 58 7.23 -18.93 -21.33
CA TYR A 58 8.69 -18.92 -21.48
C TYR A 58 9.12 -19.93 -22.53
N GLN A 59 9.74 -19.46 -23.61
CA GLN A 59 10.31 -20.32 -24.64
C GLN A 59 11.80 -20.05 -24.75
N PHE A 60 12.59 -21.02 -24.33
CA PHE A 60 14.03 -21.02 -24.49
C PHE A 60 14.41 -21.46 -25.90
N GLU A 61 15.55 -20.97 -26.41
CA GLU A 61 16.06 -21.38 -27.72
C GLU A 61 16.55 -22.84 -27.70
N ASP A 62 17.29 -23.20 -26.65
CA ASP A 62 17.83 -24.54 -26.40
C ASP A 62 17.25 -25.15 -25.11
N GLU A 63 17.99 -26.03 -24.43
CA GLU A 63 17.61 -26.53 -23.10
C GLU A 63 17.47 -25.35 -22.12
N ALA A 64 16.43 -25.40 -21.29
CA ALA A 64 16.23 -24.39 -20.26
C ALA A 64 17.41 -24.37 -19.29
N PRO A 65 17.98 -23.18 -19.01
CA PRO A 65 19.18 -23.05 -18.19
C PRO A 65 18.93 -23.46 -16.74
N ASP A 66 19.99 -23.77 -16.00
CA ASP A 66 19.88 -24.07 -14.57
C ASP A 66 19.69 -22.79 -13.75
N CYS A 67 18.47 -22.27 -13.71
CA CYS A 67 18.10 -21.13 -12.89
C CYS A 67 16.67 -21.23 -12.37
N GLU A 68 16.33 -20.30 -11.47
CA GLU A 68 14.97 -20.14 -10.96
C GLU A 68 14.26 -18.99 -11.68
N ILE A 69 12.97 -19.19 -11.93
CA ILE A 69 12.05 -18.19 -12.44
C ILE A 69 11.00 -17.94 -11.38
N VAL A 70 10.81 -16.66 -11.03
CA VAL A 70 9.67 -16.18 -10.27
C VAL A 70 8.69 -15.56 -11.26
N THR A 71 7.45 -16.07 -11.28
CA THR A 71 6.37 -15.45 -12.07
C THR A 71 5.37 -14.84 -11.09
N LEU A 72 5.28 -13.51 -11.09
CA LEU A 72 4.37 -12.76 -10.23
C LEU A 72 3.00 -12.55 -10.89
N SER A 73 1.96 -12.55 -10.06
CA SER A 73 0.68 -11.94 -10.42
C SER A 73 0.85 -10.43 -10.62
N ARG A 74 -0.10 -9.78 -11.30
CA ARG A 74 -0.07 -8.32 -11.47
C ARG A 74 -0.12 -7.58 -10.14
N GLU A 75 -0.92 -8.08 -9.20
CA GLU A 75 -1.06 -7.51 -7.85
C GLU A 75 0.26 -7.63 -7.08
N ASP A 76 0.85 -8.81 -7.06
CA ASP A 76 2.13 -9.03 -6.37
C ASP A 76 3.29 -8.25 -6.99
N ALA A 77 3.28 -8.07 -8.31
CA ALA A 77 4.30 -7.27 -8.99
C ALA A 77 4.21 -5.77 -8.64
N LEU A 78 3.00 -5.25 -8.41
CA LEU A 78 2.80 -3.86 -7.96
C LEU A 78 3.35 -3.64 -6.55
N ASN A 79 3.28 -4.69 -5.73
CA ASN A 79 3.62 -4.70 -4.32
C ASN A 79 5.00 -5.35 -4.05
N ALA A 80 5.82 -5.54 -5.10
CA ALA A 80 7.10 -6.21 -5.02
C ALA A 80 8.27 -5.23 -4.81
N HIS A 81 9.12 -5.59 -3.85
CA HIS A 81 10.31 -4.86 -3.47
C HIS A 81 11.53 -5.78 -3.54
N LYS A 82 12.60 -5.30 -4.16
CA LYS A 82 13.90 -5.96 -4.10
C LYS A 82 14.66 -5.41 -2.88
N VAL A 83 15.00 -6.30 -1.95
CA VAL A 83 15.66 -5.98 -0.68
C VAL A 83 17.04 -6.64 -0.65
N VAL A 84 18.03 -5.98 -0.07
CA VAL A 84 19.38 -6.55 0.12
C VAL A 84 19.74 -6.59 1.59
N ALA A 85 20.02 -7.77 2.13
CA ALA A 85 20.44 -7.94 3.52
C ALA A 85 21.60 -8.95 3.61
N ASN A 86 22.63 -8.62 4.40
CA ASN A 86 23.81 -9.50 4.61
C ASN A 86 24.45 -10.02 3.30
N GLY A 87 24.44 -9.21 2.24
CA GLY A 87 24.98 -9.58 0.92
C GLY A 87 24.09 -10.52 0.09
N LYS A 88 22.87 -10.79 0.54
CA LYS A 88 21.86 -11.61 -0.15
C LYS A 88 20.68 -10.73 -0.60
N GLU A 89 20.17 -10.99 -1.79
CA GLU A 89 19.03 -10.29 -2.37
C GLU A 89 17.75 -11.11 -2.20
N TYR A 90 16.67 -10.42 -1.85
CA TYR A 90 15.34 -10.97 -1.59
C TYR A 90 14.30 -10.22 -2.40
N LEU A 91 13.27 -10.93 -2.84
CA LEU A 91 12.03 -10.36 -3.31
C LEU A 91 11.04 -10.38 -2.15
N VAL A 92 10.65 -9.21 -1.66
CA VAL A 92 9.61 -9.04 -0.63
C VAL A 92 8.36 -8.50 -1.30
N VAL A 93 7.21 -9.12 -1.06
CA VAL A 93 5.91 -8.65 -1.58
C VAL A 93 4.98 -8.34 -0.42
N THR A 94 4.47 -7.12 -0.35
CA THR A 94 3.64 -6.62 0.76
C THR A 94 2.75 -5.47 0.31
N ASP A 95 1.52 -5.41 0.85
CA ASP A 95 0.61 -4.28 0.64
C ASP A 95 0.93 -3.11 1.59
N SER A 96 1.79 -3.32 2.58
CA SER A 96 2.24 -2.31 3.52
C SER A 96 3.32 -1.43 2.90
N VAL A 97 3.46 -0.19 3.37
CA VAL A 97 4.60 0.64 2.98
C VAL A 97 5.88 0.01 3.54
N LEU A 98 6.87 -0.23 2.69
CA LEU A 98 8.14 -0.85 3.08
C LEU A 98 9.32 0.11 2.88
N PHE A 99 10.07 0.32 3.95
CA PHE A 99 11.37 0.98 3.95
C PHE A 99 12.46 -0.02 4.30
N GLN A 100 13.59 0.07 3.60
CA GLN A 100 14.82 -0.63 3.98
C GLN A 100 15.78 0.37 4.62
N ASP A 101 16.17 0.09 5.84
CA ASP A 101 17.20 0.83 6.57
C ASP A 101 18.43 -0.07 6.80
N ASN A 102 19.62 0.51 6.63
CA ASN A 102 20.88 -0.19 6.78
C ASN A 102 21.78 0.62 7.73
N GLU A 103 21.84 0.21 9.00
CA GLU A 103 22.66 0.83 10.04
C GLU A 103 23.66 -0.17 10.60
N ASP A 104 24.92 0.22 10.79
CA ASP A 104 25.98 -0.59 11.41
C ASP A 104 26.11 -2.02 10.85
N GLY A 105 25.93 -2.17 9.53
CA GLY A 105 26.01 -3.47 8.84
C GLY A 105 24.82 -4.40 9.11
N LYS A 106 23.75 -3.90 9.72
CA LYS A 106 22.49 -4.60 9.98
C LYS A 106 21.41 -4.05 9.05
N THR A 107 20.65 -4.94 8.42
CA THR A 107 19.52 -4.54 7.57
C THR A 107 18.20 -4.68 8.32
N LYS A 108 17.45 -3.59 8.39
CA LYS A 108 16.14 -3.52 9.03
C LYS A 108 15.10 -3.19 7.97
N LEU A 109 14.06 -4.00 7.90
CA LEU A 109 12.88 -3.70 7.10
C LEU A 109 11.82 -3.08 7.99
N GLU A 110 11.36 -1.89 7.64
CA GLU A 110 10.30 -1.19 8.35
C GLU A 110 9.02 -1.19 7.53
N PHE A 111 7.96 -1.73 8.12
CA PHE A 111 6.64 -1.82 7.52
C PHE A 111 5.71 -0.86 8.24
N GLU A 112 4.94 -0.08 7.49
CA GLU A 112 3.94 0.84 8.01
C GLU A 112 2.57 0.53 7.39
N ASP A 113 1.59 0.27 8.25
CA ASP A 113 0.22 -0.07 7.83
C ASP A 113 -0.78 0.20 8.95
N PHE A 114 -2.05 0.39 8.59
CA PHE A 114 -3.18 0.44 9.53
C PHE A 114 -3.88 -0.93 9.68
N LYS A 115 -3.44 -1.93 8.90
CA LYS A 115 -3.86 -3.32 8.99
C LYS A 115 -2.76 -4.16 9.66
N LYS A 116 -3.10 -5.44 9.86
CA LYS A 116 -2.12 -6.44 10.31
C LYS A 116 -1.02 -6.61 9.26
N ILE A 117 0.23 -6.37 9.67
CA ILE A 117 1.39 -6.48 8.79
C ILE A 117 1.67 -7.96 8.45
N SER A 118 1.69 -8.23 7.15
CA SER A 118 2.05 -9.50 6.56
C SER A 118 2.74 -9.26 5.23
N PHE A 119 3.74 -10.08 4.93
CA PHE A 119 4.46 -10.04 3.66
C PHE A 119 4.93 -11.43 3.27
N LYS A 120 5.22 -11.63 2.00
CA LYS A 120 5.90 -12.85 1.53
C LYS A 120 7.28 -12.53 1.02
N ALA A 121 8.23 -13.44 1.22
CA ALA A 121 9.58 -13.30 0.70
C ALA A 121 10.02 -14.54 -0.07
N SER A 122 10.82 -14.31 -1.11
CA SER A 122 11.61 -15.35 -1.78
C SER A 122 13.01 -14.84 -2.11
N PRO A 123 14.09 -15.58 -1.80
CA PRO A 123 14.08 -16.81 -0.99
C PRO A 123 13.63 -16.54 0.45
N GLU A 124 13.48 -17.60 1.26
CA GLU A 124 13.21 -17.42 2.68
C GLU A 124 14.38 -16.70 3.40
N PHE A 125 14.03 -15.90 4.41
CA PHE A 125 15.01 -15.29 5.30
C PHE A 125 15.76 -16.33 6.13
N GLU A 126 17.02 -16.06 6.45
CA GLU A 126 17.88 -17.00 7.19
C GLU A 126 17.35 -17.28 8.60
N LYS A 127 16.70 -16.28 9.20
CA LYS A 127 16.03 -16.38 10.49
C LYS A 127 14.68 -15.70 10.38
N VAL A 128 13.69 -16.22 11.11
CA VAL A 128 12.40 -15.55 11.26
C VAL A 128 12.64 -14.28 12.10
N PRO A 129 12.29 -13.09 11.60
CA PRO A 129 12.47 -11.86 12.36
C PRO A 129 11.70 -11.90 13.69
N LYS A 130 12.25 -11.27 14.73
CA LYS A 130 11.61 -11.23 16.05
C LYS A 130 10.21 -10.61 15.95
N GLY A 131 9.21 -11.25 16.55
CA GLY A 131 7.81 -10.78 16.49
C GLY A 131 7.02 -11.25 15.26
N PHE A 132 7.64 -12.06 14.40
CA PHE A 132 6.98 -12.68 13.26
C PHE A 132 6.87 -14.19 13.42
N SER A 133 5.79 -14.74 12.88
CA SER A 133 5.68 -16.16 12.54
C SER A 133 5.88 -16.35 11.03
N ALA A 134 6.38 -17.51 10.62
CA ALA A 134 6.68 -17.82 9.22
C ALA A 134 5.96 -19.10 8.78
N LYS A 135 5.37 -19.08 7.58
CA LYS A 135 4.70 -20.21 6.95
C LYS A 135 5.18 -20.37 5.50
N LYS A 136 5.78 -21.52 5.18
CA LYS A 136 6.16 -21.86 3.80
C LYS A 136 4.91 -22.13 2.97
N CYS A 137 4.84 -21.51 1.79
CA CYS A 137 3.84 -21.80 0.79
C CYS A 137 4.40 -22.81 -0.23
N GLY A 138 3.53 -23.65 -0.80
CA GLY A 138 3.93 -24.61 -1.84
C GLY A 138 4.45 -23.95 -3.13
N CYS A 139 4.29 -22.64 -3.27
CA CYS A 139 4.69 -21.86 -4.45
C CYS A 139 6.11 -21.23 -4.34
N GLY A 140 6.93 -21.62 -3.35
CA GLY A 140 8.32 -21.14 -3.22
C GLY A 140 8.49 -19.77 -2.54
N PHE A 141 7.41 -19.25 -1.97
CA PHE A 141 7.41 -18.09 -1.07
C PHE A 141 7.26 -18.54 0.39
N THR A 142 7.81 -17.75 1.31
CA THR A 142 7.51 -17.85 2.75
C THR A 142 6.74 -16.62 3.18
N VAL A 143 5.59 -16.83 3.82
CA VAL A 143 4.75 -15.75 4.36
C VAL A 143 5.16 -15.48 5.80
N TYR A 144 5.45 -14.23 6.10
CA TYR A 144 5.78 -13.71 7.42
C TYR A 144 4.61 -12.87 7.91
N THR A 145 4.12 -13.16 9.11
CA THR A 145 2.99 -12.45 9.72
C THR A 145 3.40 -11.94 11.08
N CYS A 146 3.20 -10.64 11.33
CA CYS A 146 3.45 -10.07 12.65
C CYS A 146 2.23 -10.34 13.54
N GLU A 147 2.44 -10.97 14.70
CA GLU A 147 1.40 -11.17 15.70
C GLU A 147 1.35 -9.93 16.60
N GLN A 148 0.48 -8.99 16.22
CA GLN A 148 0.18 -7.80 17.00
C GLN A 148 -1.30 -7.73 17.27
N ASP A 149 -1.64 -7.25 18.46
CA ASP A 149 -2.99 -6.83 18.75
C ASP A 149 -3.37 -5.65 17.86
N ALA A 150 -4.66 -5.55 17.53
CA ALA A 150 -5.15 -4.38 16.82
C ALA A 150 -4.89 -3.14 17.66
N ALA A 151 -4.25 -2.15 17.05
CA ALA A 151 -4.11 -0.83 17.63
C ALA A 151 -5.49 -0.29 18.05
N GLU A 152 -5.58 0.25 19.27
CA GLU A 152 -6.77 0.97 19.68
C GLU A 152 -6.89 2.23 18.82
N VAL A 153 -8.00 2.35 18.11
CA VAL A 153 -8.23 3.47 17.19
C VAL A 153 -8.81 4.65 17.98
N PRO A 154 -8.10 5.79 18.06
CA PRO A 154 -8.58 7.00 18.72
C PRO A 154 -9.91 7.46 18.12
N LYS A 155 -10.85 7.89 18.97
CA LYS A 155 -12.16 8.32 18.48
C LYS A 155 -12.08 9.69 17.84
N VAL A 156 -12.93 9.88 16.84
CA VAL A 156 -13.20 11.17 16.22
C VAL A 156 -14.70 11.45 16.30
N SER A 157 -15.04 12.70 16.62
CA SER A 157 -16.40 13.22 16.58
C SER A 157 -16.44 14.52 15.81
N TYR A 158 -17.60 14.85 15.26
CA TYR A 158 -17.78 16.11 14.56
C TYR A 158 -19.21 16.64 14.71
N GLU A 159 -19.35 17.95 14.70
CA GLU A 159 -20.63 18.65 14.77
C GLU A 159 -20.62 19.85 13.83
N LYS A 160 -21.76 20.13 13.19
CA LYS A 160 -21.92 21.35 12.39
C LYS A 160 -22.17 22.51 13.35
N ILE A 161 -21.32 23.54 13.29
CA ILE A 161 -21.42 24.73 14.17
C ILE A 161 -22.25 25.82 13.50
N SER A 162 -22.05 26.04 12.20
CA SER A 162 -22.75 27.08 11.44
C SER A 162 -22.81 26.75 9.96
N GLU A 163 -23.75 27.40 9.27
CA GLU A 163 -23.88 27.32 7.82
C GLU A 163 -24.47 28.61 7.29
N ASP A 164 -23.91 29.11 6.19
CA ASP A 164 -24.48 30.19 5.39
C ASP A 164 -24.64 29.74 3.92
N GLU A 165 -24.97 30.64 3.01
CA GLU A 165 -25.13 30.28 1.59
C GLU A 165 -23.86 29.69 0.97
N LYS A 166 -22.69 30.19 1.36
CA LYS A 166 -21.39 29.86 0.75
C LYS A 166 -20.68 28.74 1.46
N THR A 167 -20.75 28.66 2.79
CA THR A 167 -19.85 27.82 3.57
C THR A 167 -20.60 27.13 4.72
N ALA A 168 -20.25 25.87 4.97
CA ALA A 168 -20.64 25.13 6.17
C ALA A 168 -19.40 24.94 7.05
N VAL A 169 -19.57 25.14 8.36
CA VAL A 169 -18.49 25.05 9.34
C VAL A 169 -18.77 23.94 10.33
N TYR A 170 -17.78 23.09 10.55
CA TYR A 170 -17.83 21.96 11.45
C TYR A 170 -16.71 22.04 12.49
N LYS A 171 -17.02 21.63 13.72
CA LYS A 171 -16.01 21.30 14.73
C LYS A 171 -15.67 19.83 14.60
N ILE A 172 -14.39 19.47 14.60
CA ILE A 172 -13.92 18.08 14.65
C ILE A 172 -13.10 17.93 15.92
N SER A 173 -13.39 16.93 16.73
CA SER A 173 -12.62 16.61 17.94
C SER A 173 -11.99 15.23 17.76
N VAL A 174 -10.67 15.16 17.91
CA VAL A 174 -9.88 13.92 17.82
C VAL A 174 -9.24 13.66 19.18
N GLU A 175 -9.47 12.46 19.72
CA GLU A 175 -8.86 12.05 20.98
C GLU A 175 -7.32 12.00 20.86
N SER A 176 -6.63 12.22 21.98
CA SER A 176 -5.18 12.02 22.03
C SER A 176 -4.85 10.57 21.71
N TRP A 177 -3.75 10.35 20.99
CA TRP A 177 -3.38 9.04 20.50
C TRP A 177 -1.98 8.68 20.97
N GLN A 178 -1.93 7.81 21.97
CA GLN A 178 -0.70 7.33 22.59
C GLN A 178 -0.49 5.85 22.26
N ASN A 179 0.66 5.30 22.65
CA ASN A 179 0.98 3.86 22.65
C ASN A 179 1.19 3.21 21.26
N GLY A 180 2.45 3.20 20.80
CA GLY A 180 2.88 2.29 19.71
C GLY A 180 2.42 2.66 18.29
N LEU A 181 1.49 3.60 18.15
CA LEU A 181 1.10 4.16 16.85
C LEU A 181 2.22 5.01 16.26
N ASP A 182 2.46 4.84 14.97
CA ASP A 182 3.40 5.66 14.20
C ASP A 182 2.72 6.93 13.68
N ASP A 183 1.51 6.80 13.11
CA ASP A 183 0.67 7.91 12.65
C ASP A 183 -0.82 7.63 12.93
N LEU A 184 -1.60 8.70 13.00
CA LEU A 184 -3.05 8.67 12.99
C LEU A 184 -3.52 9.52 11.81
N PHE A 185 -4.23 8.90 10.88
CA PHE A 185 -4.86 9.62 9.77
C PHE A 185 -6.31 9.93 10.11
N ILE A 186 -6.75 11.14 9.80
CA ILE A 186 -8.18 11.47 9.68
C ILE A 186 -8.57 11.43 8.21
N ASP A 187 -9.66 10.73 7.90
CA ASP A 187 -10.26 10.68 6.59
C ASP A 187 -11.57 11.46 6.63
N ILE A 188 -11.62 12.56 5.89
CA ILE A 188 -12.80 13.42 5.80
C ILE A 188 -13.53 13.10 4.50
N GLU A 189 -14.67 12.42 4.62
CA GLU A 189 -15.63 12.20 3.54
C GLU A 189 -16.58 13.40 3.51
N TYR A 190 -16.45 14.28 2.53
CA TYR A 190 -17.30 15.47 2.39
C TYR A 190 -17.80 15.64 0.96
N ALA A 191 -18.89 16.38 0.78
CA ALA A 191 -19.37 16.84 -0.51
C ALA A 191 -19.48 18.37 -0.49
N GLY A 192 -18.69 19.02 -1.33
CA GLY A 192 -18.54 20.47 -1.41
C GLY A 192 -17.56 20.82 -2.54
N ASN A 193 -17.20 22.09 -2.68
CA ASN A 193 -16.28 22.51 -3.74
C ASN A 193 -14.82 22.32 -3.28
N CYS A 194 -14.46 23.01 -2.21
CA CYS A 194 -13.22 22.81 -1.49
C CYS A 194 -13.48 22.81 0.01
N ALA A 195 -12.55 22.25 0.76
CA ALA A 195 -12.55 22.22 2.21
C ALA A 195 -11.24 22.78 2.76
N ARG A 196 -11.31 23.43 3.92
CA ARG A 196 -10.15 24.01 4.61
C ARG A 196 -10.20 23.56 6.06
N LEU A 197 -9.09 23.03 6.56
CA LEU A 197 -8.96 22.55 7.93
C LEU A 197 -8.05 23.49 8.71
N TYR A 198 -8.56 23.98 9.83
CA TYR A 198 -7.87 24.91 10.71
C TYR A 198 -7.68 24.32 12.09
N GLU A 199 -6.55 24.65 12.71
CA GLU A 199 -6.29 24.41 14.13
C GLU A 199 -5.85 25.73 14.76
N ASN A 200 -6.48 26.11 15.88
CA ASN A 200 -6.19 27.38 16.56
C ASN A 200 -6.22 28.61 15.63
N GLY A 201 -7.13 28.62 14.65
CA GLY A 201 -7.28 29.69 13.64
C GLY A 201 -6.23 29.69 12.53
N LYS A 202 -5.30 28.73 12.51
CA LYS A 202 -4.30 28.57 11.44
C LYS A 202 -4.73 27.48 10.48
N LEU A 203 -4.67 27.76 9.17
CA LEU A 203 -4.87 26.75 8.14
C LEU A 203 -3.74 25.70 8.23
N ILE A 204 -4.11 24.44 8.42
CA ILE A 204 -3.15 23.32 8.50
C ILE A 204 -3.15 22.46 7.24
N ASP A 205 -4.28 22.38 6.55
CA ASP A 205 -4.43 21.59 5.32
C ASP A 205 -5.68 22.06 4.56
N ASP A 206 -5.72 21.82 3.25
CA ASP A 206 -6.88 22.06 2.38
C ASP A 206 -7.12 20.92 1.37
N GLY A 207 -8.38 20.75 0.97
CA GLY A 207 -8.83 19.66 0.11
C GLY A 207 -9.71 20.17 -1.03
N ILE A 208 -9.44 19.71 -2.25
CA ILE A 208 -10.33 19.90 -3.40
C ILE A 208 -11.20 18.66 -3.52
N PHE A 209 -12.51 18.85 -3.71
CA PHE A 209 -13.41 17.73 -3.84
C PHE A 209 -13.26 17.08 -5.22
N VAL A 210 -12.91 15.80 -5.23
CA VAL A 210 -12.74 14.99 -6.45
C VAL A 210 -13.80 13.88 -6.57
N GLY A 211 -14.47 13.53 -5.47
CA GLY A 211 -15.56 12.56 -5.47
C GLY A 211 -15.87 11.97 -4.09
N GLU A 212 -17.06 11.38 -3.93
CA GLU A 212 -17.51 10.82 -2.65
C GLU A 212 -16.69 9.59 -2.21
N ASN A 213 -16.06 8.88 -3.16
CA ASN A 213 -15.23 7.71 -2.89
C ASN A 213 -13.76 8.05 -2.59
N TYR A 214 -13.39 9.33 -2.59
CA TYR A 214 -12.01 9.79 -2.39
C TYR A 214 -11.94 10.67 -1.14
N PRO A 215 -11.90 10.07 0.07
CA PRO A 215 -11.80 10.84 1.30
C PRO A 215 -10.52 11.69 1.30
N TRP A 216 -10.63 12.89 1.85
CA TRP A 216 -9.47 13.73 2.09
C TRP A 216 -8.73 13.25 3.35
N SER A 217 -7.57 12.63 3.15
CA SER A 217 -6.77 12.02 4.22
C SER A 217 -5.67 12.95 4.72
N ILE A 218 -5.62 13.21 6.02
CA ILE A 218 -4.58 14.03 6.67
C ILE A 218 -3.89 13.21 7.77
N GLY A 219 -2.57 13.05 7.67
CA GLY A 219 -1.74 12.41 8.71
C GLY A 219 -1.42 13.38 9.85
N LEU A 220 -1.67 12.95 11.09
CA LEU A 220 -1.58 13.80 12.28
C LEU A 220 -0.23 13.75 12.99
N LYS A 221 0.67 12.82 12.65
CA LYS A 221 2.01 12.68 13.25
C LYS A 221 2.80 13.99 13.31
N ARG A 222 2.71 14.81 12.26
CA ARG A 222 3.40 16.11 12.19
C ARG A 222 2.82 17.20 13.10
N TYR A 223 1.57 17.02 13.56
CA TYR A 223 0.87 17.96 14.45
C TYR A 223 0.95 17.53 15.92
N GLY A 224 1.45 16.32 16.19
CA GLY A 224 1.62 15.78 17.54
C GLY A 224 0.58 14.71 17.88
N LYS A 225 0.64 14.26 19.13
CA LYS A 225 -0.14 13.11 19.65
C LYS A 225 -1.20 13.49 20.68
N ASN A 226 -1.35 14.78 20.94
CA ASN A 226 -2.33 15.29 21.91
C ASN A 226 -3.73 15.25 21.30
N ALA A 227 -4.74 15.54 22.11
CA ALA A 227 -6.08 15.74 21.58
C ALA A 227 -6.09 16.98 20.67
N HIS A 228 -6.83 16.92 19.58
CA HIS A 228 -6.93 17.99 18.60
C HIS A 228 -8.38 18.46 18.46
N GLU A 229 -8.57 19.78 18.35
CA GLU A 229 -9.82 20.39 17.94
C GLU A 229 -9.59 21.15 16.63
N PHE A 230 -10.27 20.72 15.58
CA PHE A 230 -10.20 21.36 14.27
C PHE A 230 -11.48 22.10 13.93
N THR A 231 -11.33 23.16 13.15
CA THR A 231 -12.43 23.81 12.43
C THR A 231 -12.33 23.42 10.96
N LEU A 232 -13.37 22.80 10.43
CA LEU A 232 -13.48 22.46 9.02
C LEU A 232 -14.47 23.40 8.34
N GLU A 233 -14.03 24.10 7.31
CA GLU A 233 -14.89 24.89 6.44
C GLU A 233 -15.06 24.16 5.11
N ILE A 234 -16.31 24.04 4.63
CA ILE A 234 -16.62 23.45 3.32
C ILE A 234 -17.37 24.48 2.50
N ASP A 235 -16.81 24.84 1.35
CA ASP A 235 -17.46 25.72 0.38
C ASP A 235 -18.50 24.97 -0.44
N SER A 236 -19.56 25.68 -0.78
CA SER A 236 -20.69 25.17 -1.54
C SER A 236 -20.29 24.80 -2.97
N LEU A 237 -20.50 23.53 -3.35
CA LEU A 237 -20.45 23.07 -4.73
C LEU A 237 -21.83 23.22 -5.34
N LYS A 238 -21.95 23.98 -6.43
CA LYS A 238 -23.20 24.08 -7.21
C LYS A 238 -23.25 23.00 -8.28
N LYS A 239 -24.46 22.55 -8.64
CA LYS A 239 -24.70 21.58 -9.72
C LYS A 239 -24.10 22.01 -11.08
N ASP A 240 -24.05 23.32 -11.32
CA ASP A 240 -23.60 23.94 -12.57
C ASP A 240 -22.22 24.60 -12.46
N ALA A 241 -21.48 24.30 -11.39
CA ALA A 241 -20.16 24.88 -11.17
C ALA A 241 -19.22 24.56 -12.35
N PRO A 242 -18.51 25.55 -12.91
CA PRO A 242 -17.62 25.34 -14.05
C PRO A 242 -16.27 24.75 -13.60
N VAL A 243 -16.31 23.61 -12.93
CA VAL A 243 -15.16 22.89 -12.37
C VAL A 243 -15.10 21.47 -12.93
N PHE A 244 -13.91 20.90 -12.96
CA PHE A 244 -13.73 19.48 -13.24
C PHE A 244 -13.77 18.71 -11.92
N ILE A 245 -14.62 17.69 -11.87
CA ILE A 245 -14.72 16.73 -10.76
C ILE A 245 -14.77 15.34 -11.38
N GLU A 246 -13.91 14.46 -10.91
CA GLU A 246 -13.76 13.08 -11.39
C GLU A 246 -15.04 12.27 -11.17
N GLU A 247 -15.63 12.39 -9.97
CA GLU A 247 -16.91 11.78 -9.62
C GLU A 247 -17.85 12.81 -8.98
N TRP A 248 -18.79 13.32 -9.77
CA TRP A 248 -19.79 14.27 -9.27
C TRP A 248 -20.69 13.62 -8.20
N PRO A 249 -21.00 14.33 -7.10
CA PRO A 249 -21.84 13.80 -6.04
C PRO A 249 -23.31 13.80 -6.47
N ASP A 250 -24.12 12.94 -5.85
CA ASP A 250 -25.57 13.06 -5.98
C ASP A 250 -26.09 14.24 -5.16
N PHE A 251 -26.66 15.22 -5.85
CA PHE A 251 -27.24 16.40 -5.24
C PHE A 251 -28.61 16.13 -4.60
N ALA A 252 -29.23 14.97 -4.79
CA ALA A 252 -30.51 14.58 -4.18
C ALA A 252 -31.61 15.66 -4.28
N GLY A 253 -31.63 16.42 -5.38
CA GLY A 253 -32.56 17.52 -5.61
C GLY A 253 -32.10 18.91 -5.15
N PHE A 254 -31.06 19.04 -4.32
CA PHE A 254 -30.52 20.34 -3.88
C PHE A 254 -29.70 21.06 -4.95
N ASP A 255 -29.71 22.39 -5.01
CA ASP A 255 -28.93 23.13 -6.04
C ASP A 255 -27.44 23.22 -5.73
N SER A 256 -27.07 22.96 -4.48
CA SER A 256 -25.69 22.93 -4.04
C SER A 256 -25.46 22.03 -2.83
N LEU A 257 -24.21 21.61 -2.60
CA LEU A 257 -23.80 20.77 -1.48
C LEU A 257 -22.62 21.39 -0.72
N LYS A 258 -22.64 21.27 0.60
CA LYS A 258 -21.56 21.63 1.54
C LYS A 258 -21.74 20.86 2.84
N LYS A 259 -21.50 19.55 2.79
CA LYS A 259 -21.78 18.64 3.90
C LYS A 259 -20.61 17.70 4.16
N VAL A 260 -20.46 17.31 5.42
CA VAL A 260 -19.68 16.13 5.81
C VAL A 260 -20.57 14.90 5.67
N ASN A 261 -20.10 13.90 4.93
CA ASN A 261 -20.72 12.58 4.81
C ASN A 261 -20.23 11.64 5.92
N GLY A 262 -18.96 11.76 6.33
CA GLY A 262 -18.37 10.97 7.40
C GLY A 262 -16.96 11.43 7.74
N ILE A 263 -16.52 11.17 8.98
CA ILE A 263 -15.11 11.33 9.38
C ILE A 263 -14.69 10.09 10.14
N LYS A 264 -13.55 9.51 9.74
CA LYS A 264 -13.00 8.29 10.32
C LYS A 264 -11.53 8.47 10.64
N THR A 265 -11.02 7.65 11.54
CA THR A 265 -9.60 7.57 11.88
C THR A 265 -9.00 6.25 11.42
N ARG A 266 -7.76 6.29 10.94
CA ARG A 266 -6.92 5.11 10.67
C ARG A 266 -5.64 5.21 11.47
N ALA A 267 -5.44 4.26 12.38
CA ALA A 267 -4.27 4.18 13.23
C ALA A 267 -3.20 3.32 12.55
N PHE A 268 -2.09 3.94 12.14
CA PHE A 268 -0.96 3.26 11.54
C PHE A 268 0.03 2.80 12.60
N VAL A 269 0.52 1.58 12.45
CA VAL A 269 1.60 1.02 13.25
C VAL A 269 2.83 0.84 12.39
N LYS A 270 3.99 0.97 13.02
CA LYS A 270 5.29 0.72 12.40
C LYS A 270 5.95 -0.48 13.04
N VAL A 271 6.26 -1.48 12.23
CA VAL A 271 6.93 -2.72 12.68
C VAL A 271 8.23 -2.90 11.95
N SER A 272 9.18 -3.47 12.66
CA SER A 272 10.50 -3.74 12.13
C SER A 272 10.82 -5.22 12.09
N ALA A 273 11.30 -5.70 10.95
CA ALA A 273 11.93 -6.99 10.79
C ALA A 273 13.44 -6.80 10.62
N GLN A 274 14.20 -7.21 11.64
CA GLN A 274 15.65 -7.26 11.57
C GLN A 274 16.09 -8.50 10.78
N LEU A 275 16.87 -8.30 9.72
CA LEU A 275 17.50 -9.36 8.92
C LEU A 275 18.97 -9.55 9.31
#